data_AF-A0A7X6P1F7-F1
#
_entry.id   AF-A0A7X6P1F7-F1
#
_cell.length_a   1.000
_cell.length_b   1.000
_cell.length_c   1.000
_cell.angle_alpha   90.00
_cell.angle_beta   90.00
_cell.angle_gamma   90.00
#
_symmetry.space_group_name_H-M   'P 1'
#
loop_
_entity.id
_entity.type
_entity.pdbx_description
1 polymer ?
#
loop_
_entity_poly.entity_id
_entity_poly.type
_entity_poly.pdbx_seq_one_letter_code
_entity_poly.pdbx_strand_id
1 'polypeptide(L)' 'PSDGSYGVPEGIISSFPVTCKDGKYEIVQGLSINEFAQAGIDKTVAELVAERDAVKELGLI' A
#
# COMPACT_ATOMS: atom_id res chain seq x y z
N PRO A 1 2.29 -6.82 3.33
CA PRO A 1 2.35 -6.29 1.95
C PRO A 1 0.95 -6.01 1.41
N SER A 2 0.80 -5.06 0.50
CA SER A 2 -0.45 -4.82 -0.21
C SER A 2 -0.89 -6.08 -0.97
N ASP A 3 -2.20 -6.31 -1.00
CA ASP A 3 -2.91 -7.33 -1.75
C ASP A 3 -3.72 -6.74 -2.93
N GLY A 4 -3.42 -5.49 -3.32
CA GLY A 4 -4.18 -4.77 -4.34
C GLY A 4 -5.28 -3.85 -3.77
N SER A 5 -5.54 -3.93 -2.45
CA SER A 5 -6.55 -3.10 -1.79
C SER A 5 -6.38 -1.61 -2.09
N TYR A 6 -7.51 -0.94 -2.37
CA TYR A 6 -7.58 0.51 -2.58
C TYR A 6 -6.67 1.06 -3.71
N GLY A 7 -6.33 0.22 -4.70
CA GLY A 7 -5.51 0.61 -5.84
C GLY A 7 -4.00 0.60 -5.57
N VAL A 8 -3.57 0.14 -4.39
CA VAL A 8 -2.14 0.01 -4.06
C VAL A 8 -1.59 -1.27 -4.70
N PRO A 9 -0.55 -1.21 -5.57
CA PRO A 9 0.00 -2.39 -6.23
C PRO A 9 0.41 -3.50 -5.26
N GLU A 10 0.13 -4.75 -5.64
CA GLU A 10 0.50 -5.91 -4.84
C GLU A 10 2.00 -5.93 -4.51
N GLY A 11 2.33 -6.39 -3.32
CA GLY A 11 3.72 -6.49 -2.86
C GLY A 11 4.33 -5.19 -2.35
N ILE A 12 3.75 -4.02 -2.64
CA ILE A 12 4.18 -2.76 -2.01
C ILE A 12 3.85 -2.79 -0.52
N ILE A 13 4.84 -2.47 0.31
CA ILE A 13 4.60 -2.20 1.73
C ILE A 13 4.05 -0.78 1.85
N SER A 14 2.75 -0.67 2.13
CA SER A 14 2.07 0.60 2.38
C SER A 14 1.20 0.48 3.63
N SER A 15 0.86 1.62 4.23
CA SER A 15 -0.04 1.66 5.39
C SER A 15 -1.50 1.55 4.96
N PHE A 16 -2.29 0.79 5.73
CA PHE A 16 -3.72 0.57 5.48
C PHE A 16 -4.50 0.69 6.78
N PRO A 17 -5.82 1.01 6.72
CA PRO A 17 -6.71 0.75 7.83
C PRO A 17 -6.80 -0.76 8.04
N VAL A 18 -6.40 -1.22 9.22
CA VAL A 18 -6.39 -2.64 9.59
C VAL A 18 -7.13 -2.89 10.89
N THR A 19 -7.64 -4.10 11.05
CA THR A 19 -7.95 -4.65 12.38
C THR A 19 -6.89 -5.66 12.76
N CYS A 20 -6.58 -5.74 14.06
CA CYS A 20 -5.58 -6.67 14.58
C CYS A 20 -6.22 -7.61 15.59
N LYS A 21 -6.02 -8.91 15.40
CA LYS A 21 -6.52 -9.95 16.31
C LYS A 21 -5.56 -11.14 16.31
N ASP A 22 -5.27 -11.67 17.49
CA ASP A 22 -4.46 -12.89 17.68
C ASP A 22 -3.09 -12.85 16.94
N GLY A 23 -2.42 -11.68 16.97
CA GLY A 23 -1.12 -11.48 16.32
C GLY A 23 -1.18 -11.37 14.79
N LYS A 24 -2.38 -11.30 14.20
CA LYS A 24 -2.60 -11.13 12.77
C LYS A 24 -3.30 -9.81 12.50
N TYR A 25 -3.00 -9.21 11.35
CA TYR A 25 -3.70 -8.04 10.86
C TYR A 25 -4.52 -8.41 9.62
N GLU A 26 -5.63 -7.72 9.41
CA GLU A 26 -6.46 -7.80 8.21
C GLU A 26 -6.77 -6.39 7.71
N ILE A 27 -6.59 -6.14 6.41
CA ILE A 27 -6.96 -4.86 5.79
C ILE A 27 -8.48 -4.75 5.81
N VAL A 28 -8.99 -3.65 6.36
CA VAL A 28 -10.42 -3.35 6.35
C VAL A 28 -10.84 -3.19 4.90
N GLN A 29 -11.85 -3.93 4.46
CA GLN A 29 -12.38 -3.90 3.10
C GLN A 29 -13.67 -3.08 3.00
N GLY A 30 -14.00 -2.64 1.78
CA GLY A 30 -15.29 -2.01 1.48
C GLY A 30 -15.42 -0.53 1.89
N LEU A 31 -14.31 0.16 2.20
CA LEU A 31 -14.34 1.60 2.43
C LEU A 31 -14.54 2.36 1.12
N SER A 32 -15.47 3.32 1.13
CA SER A 32 -15.61 4.25 0.01
C SER A 32 -14.47 5.27 0.05
N ILE A 33 -13.62 5.25 -0.96
CA ILE A 33 -12.53 6.22 -1.14
C ILE A 33 -13.02 7.30 -2.09
N ASN A 34 -13.06 8.55 -1.62
CA ASN A 34 -13.39 9.68 -2.47
C ASN A 34 -12.16 10.13 -3.29
N GLU A 35 -12.37 10.98 -4.30
CA GLU A 35 -11.30 11.42 -5.21
C GLU A 35 -10.14 12.12 -4.50
N PHE A 36 -10.42 12.91 -3.47
CA PHE A 36 -9.39 13.60 -2.67
C PHE A 36 -8.49 12.60 -1.94
N ALA A 37 -9.09 11.59 -1.29
CA ALA A 37 -8.35 10.54 -0.62
C ALA A 37 -7.56 9.67 -1.61
N GLN A 38 -8.17 9.31 -2.75
CA GLN A 38 -7.50 8.53 -3.78
C GLN A 38 -6.26 9.24 -4.32
N ALA A 39 -6.35 10.54 -4.60
CA ALA A 39 -5.20 11.33 -5.07
C ALA A 39 -4.03 11.33 -4.07
N GLY A 40 -4.33 11.35 -2.77
CA GLY A 40 -3.32 11.23 -1.71
C GLY A 40 -2.68 9.84 -1.67
N ILE A 41 -3.49 8.79 -1.80
CA ILE A 41 -3.02 7.40 -1.89
C ILE A 41 -2.10 7.26 -3.10
N ASP A 42 -2.55 7.66 -4.29
CA ASP A 42 -1.80 7.52 -5.53
C ASP A 42 -0.43 8.22 -5.46
N LYS A 43 -0.37 9.43 -4.89
CA LYS A 43 0.88 10.17 -4.73
C LYS A 43 1.87 9.41 -3.85
N THR A 44 1.44 8.95 -2.68
CA THR A 44 2.33 8.25 -1.73
C THR A 44 2.74 6.88 -2.23
N VAL A 45 1.84 6.18 -2.92
CA VAL A 45 2.13 4.88 -3.55
C VAL A 45 3.16 5.03 -4.67
N ALA A 46 3.09 6.09 -5.47
CA ALA A 46 4.08 6.36 -6.50
C ALA A 46 5.49 6.55 -5.91
N GLU A 47 5.60 7.23 -4.76
CA GLU A 47 6.87 7.38 -4.02
C GLU A 47 7.39 6.01 -3.53
N LEU A 48 6.54 5.19 -2.91
CA LEU A 48 6.92 3.84 -2.46
C LEU A 48 7.35 2.91 -3.60
N VAL A 49 6.70 3.02 -4.75
CA VAL A 49 7.09 2.28 -5.97
C VAL A 49 8.47 2.71 -6.44
N ALA A 50 8.75 4.01 -6.47
CA ALA A 50 10.07 4.52 -6.84
C ALA A 50 11.16 4.07 -5.86
N GLU A 51 10.89 4.07 -4.56
CA GLU A 51 11.80 3.56 -3.53
C GLU A 51 12.10 2.07 -3.72
N ARG A 52 11.06 1.25 -3.94
CA ARG A 52 11.22 -0.19 -4.24
C ARG A 52 12.09 -0.40 -5.48
N ASP A 53 11.82 0.35 -6.55
CA ASP A 53 12.55 0.20 -7.80
C ASP A 53 14.02 0.62 -7.63
N ALA A 54 14.29 1.67 -6.86
CA ALA A 54 15.66 2.07 -6.52
C ALA A 54 16.42 0.97 -5.75
N VAL A 55 15.81 0.32 -4.75
CA VAL A 55 16.48 -0.77 -4.02
C VAL A 55 16.65 -2.04 -4.86
N LYS A 56 15.75 -2.27 -5.82
CA LYS A 56 15.86 -3.35 -6.82
C LYS A 56 17.04 -3.10 -7.77
N GLU A 57 17.23 -1.87 -8.23
CA GLU A 57 18.40 -1.50 -9.05
C GLU A 57 19.72 -1.70 -8.30
N LEU A 58 19.73 -1.54 -6.98
CA LEU A 58 20.88 -1.84 -6.11
C LEU A 58 21.08 -3.33 -5.82
N GLY A 59 20.18 -4.22 -6.30
CA GLY A 59 20.25 -5.66 -6.06
C GLY A 59 19.97 -6.07 -4.61
N LEU A 60 19.23 -5.24 -3.87
CA LEU A 60 18.87 -5.52 -2.47
C LEU A 60 17.60 -6.37 -2.34
N ILE A 61 16.81 -6.45 -3.42
CA ILE A 61 15.60 -7.29 -3.58
C ILE A 61 15.47 -7.83 -5.01
#